data_AF-A0A2D8GDM6-F1
#
_entry.id   AF-A0A2D8GDM6-F1
#
_cell.length_a   1.000
_cell.length_b   1.000
_cell.length_c   1.000
_cell.angle_alpha   90.00
_cell.angle_beta   90.00
_cell.angle_gamma   90.00
#
_symmetry.space_group_name_H-M   'P 1'
#
loop_
_entity.id
_entity.type
_entity.pdbx_description
1 polymer ?
#
loop_
_entity_poly.entity_id
_entity_poly.type
_entity_poly.pdbx_seq_one_letter_code
_entity_poly.pdbx_strand_id
1 'polypeptide(L)'
;MYLLIRFSKYLVFLSLNFLLLYVSKDIDIEQFFKDIKLLVDTEGISDNLIFFVISNFVVFVTFFVKQLLRPFIEIFIEHYYKYGFYFLINILSISATFIVLRVYGYSRLYLLIYLIASSIIFEIFDRVERKF
;
A
#
# COMPACT_ATOMS: atom_id res chain seq x y z
N MET A 1 -5.08 -4.89 -23.38
CA MET A 1 -5.03 -3.53 -22.77
C MET A 1 -5.29 -3.56 -21.27
N TYR A 2 -6.40 -4.17 -20.84
CA TYR A 2 -6.82 -4.21 -19.43
C TYR A 2 -5.77 -4.74 -18.44
N LEU A 3 -5.10 -5.85 -18.77
CA LEU A 3 -4.02 -6.41 -17.94
C LEU A 3 -2.83 -5.46 -17.77
N LEU A 4 -2.48 -4.70 -18.82
CA LEU A 4 -1.39 -3.71 -18.75
C LEU A 4 -1.74 -2.56 -17.80
N ILE A 5 -2.99 -2.12 -17.77
CA ILE A 5 -3.47 -1.06 -16.86
C ILE A 5 -3.42 -1.55 -15.41
N ARG A 6 -3.82 -2.80 -15.15
CA ARG A 6 -3.72 -3.39 -13.81
C ARG A 6 -2.27 -3.56 -13.35
N PHE A 7 -1.38 -3.98 -14.24
CA PHE A 7 0.04 -4.13 -13.94
C PHE A 7 0.71 -2.76 -13.69
N SER A 8 0.42 -1.74 -14.51
CA SER A 8 0.95 -0.40 -14.28
C SER A 8 0.45 0.19 -12.96
N LYS A 9 -0.83 -0.02 -12.63
CA LYS A 9 -1.38 0.34 -11.33
C LYS A 9 -0.59 -0.32 -10.20
N TYR A 10 -0.39 -1.64 -10.26
CA TYR A 10 0.41 -2.37 -9.27
C TYR A 10 1.80 -1.74 -9.08
N LEU A 11 2.53 -1.49 -10.17
CA LEU A 11 3.87 -0.91 -10.12
C LEU A 11 3.88 0.48 -9.48
N VAL A 12 2.88 1.32 -9.78
CA VAL A 12 2.79 2.67 -9.18
C VAL A 12 2.57 2.58 -7.68
N PHE A 13 1.63 1.75 -7.20
CA PHE A 13 1.40 1.58 -5.77
C PHE A 13 2.60 0.97 -5.05
N LEU A 14 3.30 0.02 -5.70
CA LEU A 14 4.52 -0.56 -5.17
C LEU A 14 5.61 0.51 -5.00
N SER A 15 5.81 1.34 -6.02
CA SER A 15 6.82 2.40 -6.02
C SER A 15 6.52 3.46 -4.95
N LEU A 16 5.26 3.84 -4.78
CA LEU A 16 4.85 4.80 -3.75
C LEU A 16 5.10 4.27 -2.33
N ASN A 17 4.77 3.01 -2.06
CA ASN A 17 5.02 2.40 -0.76
C ASN A 17 6.50 2.27 -0.48
N PHE A 18 7.27 1.82 -1.47
CA PHE A 18 8.71 1.70 -1.34
C PHE A 18 9.35 3.06 -1.06
N LEU A 19 8.91 4.11 -1.77
CA LEU A 19 9.38 5.48 -1.55
C LEU A 19 9.03 5.99 -0.14
N LEU A 20 7.82 5.69 0.36
CA LEU A 20 7.44 6.04 1.72
C LEU A 20 8.38 5.40 2.75
N LEU A 21 8.71 4.12 2.57
CA LEU A 21 9.63 3.42 3.47
C LEU A 21 11.04 4.01 3.37
N TYR A 22 11.54 4.18 2.14
CA TYR A 22 12.89 4.70 1.89
C TYR A 22 13.12 6.12 2.41
N VAL A 23 12.10 6.99 2.31
CA VAL A 23 12.21 8.41 2.75
C VAL A 23 12.01 8.55 4.26
N SER A 24 11.39 7.57 4.92
CA SER A 24 11.18 7.60 6.36
C SER A 24 12.46 7.16 7.09
N LYS A 25 13.12 8.12 7.75
CA LYS A 25 14.44 7.93 8.35
C LYS A 25 14.50 6.94 9.52
N ASP A 26 13.44 6.89 10.32
CA ASP A 26 13.45 6.19 11.62
C ASP A 26 12.65 4.89 11.57
N ILE A 27 12.53 4.26 10.39
CA ILE A 27 11.77 3.01 10.27
C ILE A 27 12.45 1.88 11.03
N ASP A 28 11.67 1.26 11.91
CA ASP A 28 12.06 0.06 12.63
C ASP A 28 11.35 -1.16 12.02
N ILE A 29 12.17 -2.06 11.49
CA ILE A 29 11.80 -3.36 10.90
C ILE A 29 12.48 -4.53 11.62
N GLU A 30 13.17 -4.29 12.74
CA GLU A 30 13.95 -5.33 13.42
C GLU A 30 13.08 -6.53 13.84
N GLN A 31 11.87 -6.23 14.29
CA GLN A 31 10.93 -7.23 14.76
C GLN A 31 10.53 -8.18 13.62
N PHE A 32 10.20 -7.61 12.45
CA PHE A 32 9.91 -8.39 11.26
C PHE A 32 11.10 -9.23 10.81
N PHE A 33 12.30 -8.66 10.90
CA PHE A 33 13.53 -9.37 10.56
C PHE A 33 13.76 -10.58 11.46
N LYS A 34 13.55 -10.43 12.77
CA LYS A 34 13.61 -11.53 13.75
C LYS A 34 12.59 -12.62 13.43
N ASP A 35 11.38 -12.23 13.02
CA ASP A 35 10.32 -13.18 12.66
C ASP A 35 10.67 -13.96 11.37
N ILE A 36 11.27 -13.32 10.36
CA ILE A 36 11.78 -14.00 9.15
C ILE A 36 12.92 -14.95 9.50
N LYS A 37 13.83 -14.54 10.39
CA LYS A 37 14.99 -15.34 10.82
C LYS A 37 14.61 -16.66 11.48
N LEU A 38 13.40 -16.77 12.04
CA LEU A 38 12.88 -18.03 12.57
C LEU A 38 12.56 -19.05 11.46
N LEU A 39 12.30 -18.60 10.24
CA LEU A 39 11.86 -19.44 9.11
C LEU A 39 12.97 -19.67 8.08
N VAL A 40 13.83 -18.69 7.85
CA VAL A 40 14.84 -18.69 6.80
C VAL A 40 16.12 -18.06 7.35
N ASP A 41 17.28 -18.57 6.94
CA ASP A 41 18.55 -17.94 7.29
C ASP A 41 18.65 -16.56 6.63
N THR A 42 18.85 -15.52 7.43
CA THR A 42 18.79 -14.11 7.01
C THR A 42 20.16 -13.50 6.78
N GLU A 43 21.24 -14.29 6.80
CA GLU A 43 22.58 -13.80 6.51
C GLU A 43 22.64 -13.17 5.10
N GLY A 44 22.88 -11.86 5.05
CA GLY A 44 23.00 -11.10 3.79
C GLY A 44 21.72 -10.48 3.24
N ILE A 45 20.57 -10.57 3.93
CA ILE A 45 19.37 -9.83 3.52
C ILE A 45 19.55 -8.33 3.80
N SER A 46 19.37 -7.51 2.77
CA SER A 46 19.42 -6.05 2.89
C SER A 46 18.08 -5.43 3.28
N ASP A 47 18.11 -4.31 3.98
CA ASP A 47 16.92 -3.53 4.36
C ASP A 47 16.05 -3.17 3.15
N ASN A 48 16.68 -2.89 2.01
CA ASN A 48 15.99 -2.60 0.76
C ASN A 48 15.13 -3.77 0.27
N LEU A 49 15.60 -5.01 0.42
CA LEU A 49 14.80 -6.19 0.07
C LEU A 49 13.60 -6.34 1.02
N ILE A 50 13.78 -6.02 2.30
CA ILE A 50 12.70 -6.06 3.29
C ILE A 50 11.65 -5.00 2.98
N PHE A 51 12.08 -3.76 2.67
CA PHE A 51 11.17 -2.70 2.24
C PHE A 51 10.41 -3.08 0.97
N PHE A 52 11.07 -3.78 0.05
CA PHE A 52 10.40 -4.32 -1.14
C PHE A 52 9.33 -5.35 -0.76
N VAL A 53 9.63 -6.31 0.11
CA VAL A 53 8.66 -7.31 0.60
C VAL A 53 7.47 -6.66 1.30
N ILE A 54 7.73 -5.74 2.23
CA ILE A 54 6.68 -4.99 2.95
C ILE A 54 5.81 -4.24 1.94
N SER A 55 6.42 -3.55 0.96
CA SER A 55 5.68 -2.82 -0.06
C SER A 55 4.78 -3.73 -0.90
N ASN A 56 5.27 -4.91 -1.30
CA ASN A 56 4.44 -5.90 -2.01
C ASN A 56 3.24 -6.33 -1.15
N PHE A 57 3.45 -6.55 0.15
CA PHE A 57 2.39 -6.91 1.07
C PHE A 57 1.35 -5.79 1.23
N VAL A 58 1.77 -4.52 1.38
CA VAL A 58 0.84 -3.39 1.42
C VAL A 58 -0.01 -3.33 0.16
N VAL A 59 0.60 -3.46 -1.02
CA VAL A 59 -0.11 -3.43 -2.30
C VAL A 59 -1.12 -4.57 -2.40
N PHE A 60 -0.72 -5.78 -2.00
CA PHE A 60 -1.60 -6.95 -1.97
C PHE A 60 -2.80 -6.72 -1.06
N VAL A 61 -2.58 -6.29 0.18
CA VAL A 61 -3.65 -5.97 1.14
C VAL A 61 -4.55 -4.87 0.59
N THR A 62 -3.99 -3.86 -0.08
CA THR A 62 -4.75 -2.75 -0.67
C THR A 62 -5.72 -3.22 -1.75
N PHE A 63 -5.26 -4.09 -2.64
CA PHE A 63 -6.16 -4.67 -3.65
C PHE A 63 -7.20 -5.60 -3.03
N PHE A 64 -6.81 -6.39 -2.02
CA PHE A 64 -7.74 -7.25 -1.30
C PHE A 64 -8.83 -6.45 -0.59
N VAL A 65 -8.46 -5.42 0.16
CA VAL A 65 -9.39 -4.51 0.84
C VAL A 65 -10.29 -3.80 -0.17
N LYS A 66 -9.75 -3.30 -1.29
CA LYS A 66 -10.59 -2.70 -2.35
C LYS A 66 -11.64 -3.69 -2.85
N GLN A 67 -11.26 -4.95 -3.10
CA GLN A 67 -12.18 -5.95 -3.61
C GLN A 67 -13.28 -6.29 -2.59
N LEU A 68 -12.91 -6.42 -1.32
CA LEU A 68 -13.85 -6.67 -0.22
C LEU A 68 -14.82 -5.48 -0.03
N LEU A 69 -14.31 -4.26 -0.17
CA LEU A 69 -15.08 -3.04 0.00
C LEU A 69 -15.81 -2.58 -1.26
N ARG A 70 -15.64 -3.26 -2.40
CA ARG A 70 -16.27 -2.93 -3.68
C ARG A 70 -17.80 -2.71 -3.61
N PRO A 71 -18.61 -3.56 -2.97
CA PRO A 71 -20.06 -3.32 -2.89
C PRO A 71 -20.37 -2.00 -2.17
N PHE A 72 -19.56 -1.61 -1.18
CA PHE A 72 -19.71 -0.32 -0.51
C PHE A 72 -19.23 0.83 -1.39
N ILE A 73 -18.14 0.66 -2.15
CA ILE A 73 -17.66 1.67 -3.11
C ILE A 73 -18.79 2.08 -4.05
N GLU A 74 -19.52 1.11 -4.60
CA GLU A 74 -20.59 1.37 -5.57
C GLU A 74 -21.73 2.20 -4.94
N ILE A 75 -22.14 1.88 -3.71
CA ILE A 75 -23.14 2.64 -2.94
C ILE A 75 -22.64 4.05 -2.57
N PHE A 76 -21.37 4.18 -2.15
CA PHE A 76 -20.77 5.46 -1.77
C PHE A 76 -20.49 6.36 -2.98
N ILE A 77 -20.22 5.79 -4.16
CA ILE A 77 -20.06 6.55 -5.41
C ILE A 77 -21.35 7.27 -5.80
N GLU A 78 -22.51 6.66 -5.55
CA GLU A 78 -23.81 7.26 -5.90
C GLU A 78 -24.23 8.40 -4.96
N HIS A 79 -23.68 8.49 -3.74
CA HIS A 79 -24.17 9.43 -2.72
C HIS A 79 -23.10 10.31 -2.03
N TYR A 80 -21.80 9.98 -2.08
CA TYR A 80 -20.79 10.58 -1.21
C TYR A 80 -19.40 10.83 -1.87
N TYR A 81 -18.49 11.42 -1.08
CA TYR A 81 -17.15 11.89 -1.49
C TYR A 81 -16.20 10.72 -1.83
N LYS A 82 -16.15 10.32 -3.10
CA LYS A 82 -15.35 9.18 -3.63
C LYS A 82 -13.89 9.14 -3.16
N TYR A 83 -13.24 10.30 -3.03
CA TYR A 83 -11.86 10.42 -2.54
C TYR A 83 -11.68 9.91 -1.10
N GLY A 84 -12.67 10.16 -0.23
CA GLY A 84 -12.62 9.72 1.17
C GLY A 84 -12.61 8.20 1.29
N PHE A 85 -13.25 7.51 0.36
CA PHE A 85 -13.28 6.04 0.36
C PHE A 85 -11.93 5.44 -0.07
N TYR A 86 -11.29 5.97 -1.12
CA TYR A 86 -9.95 5.51 -1.49
C TYR A 86 -8.92 5.82 -0.40
N PHE A 87 -9.06 6.98 0.24
CA PHE A 87 -8.24 7.34 1.40
C PHE A 87 -8.41 6.33 2.53
N LEU A 88 -9.65 5.93 2.84
CA LEU A 88 -9.94 4.90 3.84
C LEU A 88 -9.35 3.53 3.47
N ILE A 89 -9.46 3.10 2.20
CA ILE A 89 -8.82 1.87 1.72
C ILE A 89 -7.30 1.92 1.97
N ASN A 90 -6.64 3.00 1.56
CA ASN A 90 -5.19 3.14 1.70
C ASN A 90 -4.75 3.18 3.17
N ILE A 91 -5.49 3.90 4.03
CA ILE A 91 -5.24 3.91 5.48
C ILE A 91 -5.39 2.51 6.08
N LEU A 92 -6.50 1.84 5.79
CA LEU A 92 -6.76 0.52 6.36
C LEU A 92 -5.68 -0.47 5.96
N SER A 93 -5.25 -0.40 4.69
CA SER A 93 -4.29 -1.34 4.13
C SER A 93 -2.88 -1.15 4.69
N ILE A 94 -2.42 0.10 4.79
CA ILE A 94 -1.11 0.38 5.38
C ILE A 94 -1.10 0.09 6.88
N SER A 95 -2.18 0.43 7.59
CA SER A 95 -2.31 0.18 9.03
C SER A 95 -2.32 -1.31 9.33
N ALA A 96 -3.13 -2.09 8.59
CA ALA A 96 -3.17 -3.54 8.74
C ALA A 96 -1.79 -4.17 8.48
N THR A 97 -1.12 -3.74 7.41
CA THR A 97 0.22 -4.24 7.07
C THR A 97 1.24 -3.91 8.14
N PHE A 98 1.30 -2.67 8.61
CA PHE A 98 2.29 -2.24 9.61
C PHE A 98 2.05 -2.89 10.96
N ILE A 99 0.79 -3.19 11.31
CA ILE A 99 0.48 -3.94 12.53
C ILE A 99 0.91 -5.40 12.38
N VAL A 100 0.56 -6.07 11.28
CA VAL A 100 0.87 -7.50 11.06
C VAL A 100 2.38 -7.73 10.95
N LEU A 101 3.06 -6.89 10.17
CA LEU A 101 4.51 -6.98 9.97
C LEU A 101 5.30 -6.23 11.05
N ARG A 102 4.63 -5.61 12.04
CA ARG A 102 5.26 -4.83 13.12
C ARG A 102 6.31 -3.82 12.62
N VAL A 103 5.90 -2.99 11.66
CA VAL A 103 6.71 -1.90 11.12
C VAL A 103 6.40 -0.62 11.87
N TYR A 104 7.41 -0.02 12.49
CA TYR A 104 7.25 1.20 13.30
C TYR A 104 8.15 2.34 12.80
N GLY A 105 8.01 3.52 13.41
CA GLY A 105 8.93 4.64 13.17
C GLY A 105 8.79 5.37 11.83
N TYR A 106 7.70 5.13 11.09
CA TYR A 106 7.41 5.89 9.88
C TYR A 106 7.07 7.36 10.19
N SER A 107 7.47 8.27 9.30
CA SER A 107 7.12 9.69 9.43
C SER A 107 5.66 9.91 9.11
N ARG A 108 4.92 10.51 10.06
CA ARG A 108 3.49 10.84 9.90
C ARG A 108 3.23 11.76 8.70
N LEU A 109 4.16 12.67 8.41
CA LEU A 109 4.05 13.60 7.28
C LEU A 109 4.20 12.87 5.95
N TYR A 110 5.20 12.00 5.80
CA TYR A 110 5.37 11.19 4.59
C TYR A 110 4.23 10.19 4.41
N LEU A 111 3.70 9.63 5.50
CA LEU A 111 2.49 8.81 5.47
C LEU A 111 1.29 9.59 4.92
N LEU A 112 1.05 10.80 5.41
CA LEU A 112 -0.07 11.61 4.96
C LEU A 112 0.06 11.98 3.47
N ILE A 113 1.27 12.36 3.02
CA ILE A 113 1.55 12.59 1.60
C ILE A 113 1.28 11.34 0.77
N TYR A 114 1.77 10.18 1.21
CA TYR A 114 1.51 8.91 0.55
C TYR A 114 0.01 8.62 0.45
N LEU A 115 -0.75 8.80 1.53
CA LEU A 115 -2.20 8.53 1.56
C LEU A 115 -2.97 9.43 0.58
N ILE A 116 -2.60 10.72 0.50
CA ILE A 116 -3.23 11.63 -0.47
C ILE A 116 -2.84 11.23 -1.90
N ALA A 117 -1.55 11.04 -2.17
CA ALA A 117 -1.06 10.69 -3.51
C ALA A 117 -1.65 9.36 -4.01
N SER A 118 -1.63 8.33 -3.17
CA SER A 118 -2.19 7.01 -3.47
C SER A 118 -3.69 7.05 -3.72
N SER A 119 -4.44 7.92 -3.02
CA SER A 119 -5.88 8.10 -3.24
C SER A 119 -6.20 8.78 -4.57
N ILE A 120 -5.42 9.81 -4.94
CA ILE A 120 -5.53 10.48 -6.25
C ILE A 120 -5.21 9.50 -7.38
N ILE A 121 -4.14 8.72 -7.21
CA ILE A 121 -3.72 7.71 -8.19
C ILE A 121 -4.79 6.62 -8.34
N PHE A 122 -5.40 6.18 -7.24
CA PHE A 122 -6.53 5.24 -7.28
C PHE A 122 -7.65 5.76 -8.17
N GLU A 123 -8.06 7.02 -7.98
CA GLU A 123 -9.13 7.65 -8.75
C GLU A 123 -8.78 7.77 -10.24
N ILE A 124 -7.55 8.17 -10.56
CA ILE A 124 -7.09 8.29 -11.95
C ILE A 124 -7.17 6.92 -12.64
N PHE A 125 -6.60 5.88 -12.02
CA PHE A 125 -6.62 4.54 -12.61
C PHE A 125 -8.03 3.97 -12.75
N ASP A 126 -8.90 4.19 -11.77
CA ASP A 126 -10.29 3.73 -11.80
C ASP A 126 -11.11 4.46 -12.88
N ARG A 127 -10.75 5.70 -13.22
CA ARG A 127 -11.34 6.45 -14.33
C ARG A 127 -10.83 5.99 -15.69
N VAL A 128 -9.55 5.60 -15.79
CA VAL A 128 -8.97 5.01 -17.00
C VAL A 128 -9.58 3.62 -17.24
N GLU A 129 -9.70 2.81 -16.21
CA GLU A 129 -10.25 1.45 -16.26
C GLU A 129 -11.72 1.41 -16.72
N ARG A 130 -12.52 2.42 -16.36
CA ARG A 130 -13.93 2.54 -16.82
C ARG A 130 -14.11 2.94 -18.28
N LYS A 131 -13.06 3.47 -18.93
CA LYS A 131 -13.11 3.91 -20.34
C LYS A 131 -12.73 2.79 -21.33
N PHE A 132 -12.19 1.68 -20.82
CA PHE A 132 -11.75 0.53 -21.61
C PHE A 132 -12.60 -0.70 -21.27
#